data_AF-A0A6V7J775-F1
#
_entry.id   AF-A0A6V7J775-F1
#
_cell.length_a   1.000
_cell.length_b   1.000
_cell.length_c   1.000
_cell.angle_alpha   90.00
_cell.angle_beta   90.00
_cell.angle_gamma   90.00
#
_symmetry.space_group_name_H-M   'P 1'
#
loop_
_entity.id
_entity.type
_entity.pdbx_description
1 polymer ?
#
loop_
_entity_poly.entity_id
_entity_poly.type
_entity_poly.pdbx_seq_one_letter_code
_entity_poly.pdbx_strand_id
1 'polypeptide(L)' 'CDLGYFGDPTKPGGTCELCSCNGGTCDQETGRCLECRGNTEGWRCDRCKEAHYGDPLEQNCM' A
#
# COMPACT_ATOMS: atom_id res chain seq x y z
N CYS A 1 2.84 -11.85 -10.58
CA CYS A 1 3.56 -11.67 -9.31
C CYS A 1 2.93 -12.53 -8.22
N ASP A 2 3.66 -12.85 -7.16
CA ASP A 2 3.13 -13.52 -5.97
C ASP A 2 2.23 -12.61 -5.12
N LEU A 3 1.53 -13.19 -4.15
CA LEU A 3 0.74 -12.45 -3.17
C LEU A 3 1.63 -11.50 -2.37
N GLY A 4 1.23 -10.23 -2.30
CA GLY A 4 2.02 -9.18 -1.66
C GLY A 4 2.99 -8.45 -2.60
N TYR A 5 2.93 -8.71 -3.91
CA TYR A 5 3.65 -7.98 -4.94
C TYR A 5 2.68 -7.45 -6.02
N PHE A 6 3.00 -6.30 -6.59
CA PHE A 6 2.26 -5.67 -7.69
C PHE A 6 3.11 -5.51 -8.93
N GLY A 7 2.45 -5.29 -10.06
CA GLY A 7 3.05 -5.16 -11.37
C GLY A 7 2.93 -6.44 -12.19
N ASP A 8 3.45 -6.39 -13.41
CA ASP A 8 3.29 -7.46 -14.38
C ASP A 8 4.62 -7.75 -15.09
N PRO A 9 5.37 -8.79 -14.69
CA PRO A 9 6.67 -9.12 -15.27
C PRO A 9 6.53 -9.72 -16.68
N THR A 10 5.31 -10.03 -17.13
CA THR A 10 5.06 -10.53 -18.49
C THR A 10 4.98 -9.40 -19.50
N LYS A 11 4.75 -8.15 -19.05
CA LYS A 11 4.82 -6.96 -19.90
C LYS A 11 6.29 -6.53 -20.08
N PRO A 12 6.71 -6.14 -21.29
CA PRO A 12 8.06 -5.62 -21.50
C PRO A 12 8.28 -4.34 -20.69
N GLY A 13 9.23 -4.40 -19.74
CA GLY A 13 9.51 -3.31 -18.79
C GLY A 13 8.67 -3.36 -17.50
N GLY A 14 7.74 -4.31 -17.38
CA GLY A 14 7.02 -4.54 -16.14
C GLY A 14 7.88 -5.31 -15.15
N THR A 15 7.79 -4.94 -13.88
CA THR A 15 8.51 -5.58 -12.77
C THR A 15 7.51 -5.95 -11.68
N CYS A 16 7.86 -6.94 -10.87
CA CYS A 16 7.12 -7.22 -9.64
C CYS A 16 7.75 -6.43 -8.49
N GLU A 17 7.02 -5.48 -7.95
CA GLU A 17 7.44 -4.69 -6.80
C GLU A 17 6.67 -5.12 -5.55
N LEU A 18 7.33 -5.09 -4.39
CA LEU A 18 6.71 -5.46 -3.13
C LEU A 18 5.65 -4.42 -2.73
N CYS A 19 4.46 -4.88 -2.34
CA CYS A 19 3.42 -4.02 -1.78
C CYS A 19 3.96 -3.31 -0.53
N SER A 20 4.05 -1.99 -0.58
CA SER A 20 4.48 -1.16 0.55
C SER A 20 3.29 -0.78 1.45
N CYS A 21 2.48 -1.76 1.84
CA CYS A 21 1.23 -1.57 2.60
C CYS A 21 1.34 -2.01 4.06
N ASN A 22 2.54 -1.97 4.65
CA ASN A 22 2.81 -2.45 6.01
C ASN A 22 2.27 -3.88 6.27
N GLY A 23 2.51 -4.79 5.32
CA GLY A 23 2.03 -6.19 5.38
C GLY A 23 0.60 -6.41 4.88
N GLY A 24 -0.09 -5.36 4.41
CA GLY A 24 -1.38 -5.45 3.73
C GLY A 24 -1.28 -5.86 2.26
N THR A 25 -2.44 -6.22 1.69
CA THR A 25 -2.57 -6.54 0.26
C THR A 25 -2.68 -5.26 -0.56
N CYS A 26 -2.01 -5.22 -1.71
CA CYS A 26 -2.15 -4.15 -2.68
C CYS A 26 -2.71 -4.66 -4.02
N ASP A 27 -3.25 -3.73 -4.79
CA ASP A 27 -3.77 -3.93 -6.12
C ASP A 27 -2.65 -4.38 -7.06
N GLN A 28 -2.85 -5.49 -7.78
CA GLN A 28 -1.81 -6.08 -8.62
C GLN A 28 -1.47 -5.23 -9.85
N GLU A 29 -2.40 -4.41 -10.35
CA GLU A 29 -2.16 -3.59 -11.54
C GLU A 29 -1.50 -2.25 -11.18
N THR A 30 -1.99 -1.58 -10.15
CA THR A 30 -1.57 -0.23 -9.78
C THR A 30 -0.57 -0.17 -8.63
N GLY A 31 -0.51 -1.21 -7.80
CA GLY A 31 0.28 -1.21 -6.56
C GLY A 31 -0.35 -0.44 -5.40
N ARG A 32 -1.60 0.02 -5.55
CA ARG A 32 -2.32 0.75 -4.51
C ARG A 32 -2.76 -0.18 -3.39
N CYS A 33 -2.53 0.18 -2.14
CA CYS A 33 -3.07 -0.57 -1.01
C CYS A 33 -4.60 -0.62 -1.04
N LEU A 34 -5.15 -1.84 -0.96
CA LEU A 34 -6.60 -2.06 -0.97
C LEU A 34 -7.21 -1.85 0.42
N GLU A 35 -6.44 -2.15 1.47
CA GLU A 35 -6.82 -1.95 2.87
C GLU A 35 -5.70 -1.25 3.63
N CYS A 36 -6.04 -0.14 4.28
CA CYS A 36 -5.15 0.61 5.17
C CYS A 36 -5.63 0.50 6.61
N ARG A 37 -4.77 -0.02 7.49
CA ARG A 37 -5.06 -0.22 8.92
C ARG A 37 -4.55 0.96 9.75
N GLY A 38 -5.12 1.15 10.94
CA GLY A 38 -4.69 2.20 11.86
C GLY A 38 -5.02 3.61 11.37
N ASN A 39 -6.24 3.82 10.85
CA ASN A 39 -6.72 5.12 10.34
C ASN A 39 -5.79 5.80 9.34
N THR A 40 -5.13 5.01 8.49
CA THR A 40 -4.32 5.51 7.39
C THR A 40 -5.10 5.51 6.08
N GLU A 41 -4.65 6.34 5.14
CA GLU A 41 -5.11 6.49 3.77
C GLU A 41 -3.91 6.75 2.85
N GLY A 42 -4.17 6.91 1.56
CA GLY A 42 -3.14 7.11 0.54
C GLY A 42 -2.93 5.88 -0.33
N TRP A 43 -1.97 5.96 -1.23
CA TRP A 43 -1.64 4.85 -2.13
C TRP A 43 -0.87 3.75 -1.41
N ARG A 44 -0.07 4.12 -0.41
CA ARG A 44 0.78 3.21 0.36
C ARG A 44 0.42 3.19 1.85
N CYS A 45 -0.80 3.64 2.19
CA CYS A 45 -1.20 3.89 3.58
C CYS A 45 -0.22 4.82 4.31
N ASP A 46 0.33 5.78 3.56
CA ASP A 46 1.41 6.69 3.93
C ASP A 46 0.89 8.02 4.52
N ARG A 47 -0.42 8.15 4.67
CA ARG A 47 -1.08 9.31 5.27
C ARG A 47 -2.08 8.89 6.33
N CYS A 48 -2.33 9.74 7.31
CA CYS A 48 -3.47 9.59 8.19
C CYS A 48 -4.76 10.02 7.47
N LYS A 49 -5.87 9.36 7.81
CA LYS A 49 -7.20 9.71 7.32
C LYS A 49 -7.54 11.15 7.65
N GLU A 50 -8.49 11.71 6.91
CA GLU A 50 -9.06 13.01 7.28
C GLU A 50 -9.46 13.04 8.77
N ALA A 51 -9.15 14.16 9.41
CA ALA A 51 -9.32 14.39 10.85
C ALA A 51 -8.50 13.48 11.80
N HIS A 52 -7.57 12.67 11.30
CA HIS A 52 -6.64 11.90 12.13
C HIS A 52 -5.21 12.45 12.03
N TYR A 53 -4.46 12.37 13.12
CA TYR A 53 -3.10 12.92 13.22
C TYR A 53 -2.17 11.94 13.91
N GLY A 54 -0.91 11.90 13.47
CA GLY A 54 0.10 11.00 14.02
C GLY A 54 1.07 10.52 12.95
N ASP A 55 1.71 9.38 13.21
CA ASP A 55 2.62 8.75 12.25
C ASP A 55 1.91 7.58 11.54
N PRO A 56 1.63 7.70 10.22
CA PRO A 56 0.95 6.66 9.47
C PRO A 56 1.81 5.41 9.27
N LEU A 57 3.14 5.54 9.28
CA LEU A 57 4.05 4.40 9.16
C LEU A 57 4.07 3.57 10.44
N GLU A 58 3.91 4.21 11.59
CA GLU A 58 3.72 3.52 12.88
C GLU A 58 2.25 3.17 13.18
N GLN A 59 1.33 3.38 12.23
CA GLN A 59 -0.11 3.12 12.38
C GLN A 59 -0.75 3.82 13.60
N ASN A 60 -0.19 4.95 14.01
CA ASN A 60 -0.63 5.70 15.19
C ASN A 60 -1.43 6.95 14.82
N CYS A 61 -2.25 6.87 13.77
CA CYS A 61 -3.18 7.94 13.41
C CYS A 61 -4.38 7.94 14.37
N MET A 62 -4.39 8.94 15.26
CA MET A 62 -5.40 9.17 16.30
C MET A 62 -6.46 10.16 15.85
#